data_AF-A0A1M5DWR2-F1
#
_entry.id   AF-A0A1M5DWR2-F1
#
_cell.length_a   1.000
_cell.length_b   1.000
_cell.length_c   1.000
_cell.angle_alpha   90.00
_cell.angle_beta   90.00
_cell.angle_gamma   90.00
#
_symmetry.space_group_name_H-M   'P 1'
#
loop_
_entity.id
_entity.type
_entity.pdbx_description
1 polymer ?
#
loop_
_entity_poly.entity_id
_entity_poly.type
_entity_poly.pdbx_seq_one_letter_code
_entity_poly.pdbx_strand_id
1 'polypeptide(L)'
;MNKIILLIALGFLSCKSNDKVIETTGLVTTKAMVVSAREEASQIGIEIMKQGGNAFDAMIATELALAVAHPQAGNIGGGGFMVYRKANGETGAIDYREKAPMNATKDMFLDKKGNVITGKSTETALASGIPGTIAGIFEVHKKFGSMPMSEILKPVIALATKGVVVTKFQAESLNSNRKTFIKRNGANSLFSKLYKENDTIKYAALASTLQRIANNGKEEFYSGETAQKLVSFLSKKGGNATIEDFKKYEAKWRKPITFKYKKLKITSMSPPSSGGICLNQIMKMIEPYNLSKMGHNSLKVIQVITEAERRAYADRNYYLGDPDFVQIPVQELLSPSYLEKRMKDFSFDEATKSSAISRGEIKGYESNQTTHYSIVDAEGNAISATTTLNDNYGSKIYCDELGFFLNNQMDDFSAKAGAPNLYGLTGSEANSIAPEKRMLSSMTPTIVEKNGKLFMVVGTPGGSTIITSVLQTILNVYEFGMTMQQAVDAPRFHHQWLPDEITVEPNSFSKELMANLKKKSYFVNEKNKEIIGQVDAVLVLPNGQLEGGADKRGDNKAVGF
;
A
#
# COMPACT_ATOMS: atom_id res chain seq x y z
N MET A 1 -26.77 -68.25 53.07
CA MET A 1 -25.98 -67.06 52.72
C MET A 1 -25.57 -67.18 51.27
N ASN A 2 -26.03 -66.28 50.40
CA ASN A 2 -25.28 -65.76 49.24
C ASN A 2 -26.13 -64.69 48.55
N LYS A 3 -25.78 -63.43 48.79
CA LYS A 3 -26.33 -62.24 48.14
C LYS A 3 -25.77 -62.19 46.70
N ILE A 4 -26.65 -62.17 45.71
CA ILE A 4 -26.28 -61.86 44.32
C ILE A 4 -26.41 -60.34 44.15
N ILE A 5 -25.27 -59.68 43.96
CA ILE A 5 -25.16 -58.23 43.72
C ILE A 5 -25.42 -57.98 42.23
N LEU A 6 -26.43 -57.17 41.93
CA LEU A 6 -26.77 -56.69 40.60
C LEU A 6 -25.85 -55.50 40.27
N LEU A 7 -24.95 -55.67 39.29
CA LEU A 7 -24.07 -54.61 38.79
C LEU A 7 -24.81 -53.80 37.72
N ILE A 8 -25.21 -52.57 38.07
CA ILE A 8 -25.76 -51.58 37.15
C ILE A 8 -24.58 -50.86 36.47
N ALA A 9 -24.43 -51.07 35.17
CA ALA A 9 -23.50 -50.32 34.34
C ALA A 9 -24.09 -48.95 34.00
N LEU A 10 -23.59 -47.89 34.63
CA LEU A 10 -23.86 -46.50 34.27
C LEU A 10 -22.98 -46.12 33.06
N GLY A 11 -23.61 -45.99 31.90
CA GLY A 11 -22.99 -45.40 30.71
C GLY A 11 -22.88 -43.88 30.84
N PHE A 12 -21.66 -43.38 31.00
CA PHE A 12 -21.38 -41.94 30.88
C PHE A 12 -21.45 -41.52 29.40
N LEU A 13 -22.61 -41.01 28.97
CA LEU A 13 -22.74 -40.22 27.76
C LEU A 13 -22.03 -38.88 27.96
N SER A 14 -20.81 -38.77 27.45
CA SER A 14 -20.11 -37.50 27.32
C SER A 14 -20.76 -36.69 26.19
N CYS A 15 -21.63 -35.75 26.56
CA CYS A 15 -22.08 -34.69 25.67
C CYS A 15 -20.88 -33.81 25.31
N LYS A 16 -20.24 -34.06 24.16
CA LYS A 16 -19.41 -33.04 23.51
C LYS A 16 -20.33 -31.89 23.11
N SER A 17 -20.17 -30.74 23.75
CA SER A 17 -20.70 -29.49 23.23
C SER A 17 -20.13 -29.32 21.82
N ASN A 18 -21.00 -29.37 20.81
CA ASN A 18 -20.69 -28.84 19.49
C ASN A 18 -20.69 -27.32 19.64
N ASP A 19 -19.64 -26.77 20.24
CA ASP A 19 -19.36 -25.35 20.13
C ASP A 19 -19.15 -25.10 18.64
N LYS A 20 -20.16 -24.52 17.98
CA LYS A 20 -20.00 -24.01 16.63
C LYS A 20 -18.84 -23.04 16.69
N VAL A 21 -17.69 -23.43 16.13
CA VAL A 21 -16.60 -22.50 15.86
C VAL A 21 -17.19 -21.48 14.90
N ILE A 22 -17.55 -20.31 15.42
CA ILE A 22 -17.95 -19.18 14.60
C ILE A 22 -16.66 -18.74 13.92
N GLU A 23 -16.53 -19.03 12.63
CA GLU A 23 -15.41 -18.55 11.84
C GLU A 23 -15.38 -17.02 11.91
N THR A 24 -14.23 -16.44 12.26
CA THR A 24 -14.05 -14.99 12.24
C THR A 24 -14.18 -14.50 10.79
N THR A 25 -15.33 -13.96 10.43
CA THR A 25 -15.58 -13.34 9.12
C THR A 25 -15.62 -11.83 9.24
N GLY A 26 -15.26 -11.14 8.16
CA GLY A 26 -15.43 -9.70 8.02
C GLY A 26 -16.89 -9.30 7.78
N LEU A 27 -17.11 -8.03 7.44
CA LEU A 27 -18.43 -7.57 6.99
C LEU A 27 -18.82 -8.27 5.70
N VAL A 28 -20.00 -8.90 5.64
CA VAL A 28 -20.51 -9.57 4.44
C VAL A 28 -21.69 -8.79 3.86
N THR A 29 -21.63 -8.46 2.57
CA THR A 29 -22.67 -7.71 1.84
C THR A 29 -22.96 -8.34 0.49
N THR A 30 -23.96 -7.83 -0.24
CA THR A 30 -24.47 -8.49 -1.46
C THR A 30 -24.23 -7.72 -2.74
N LYS A 31 -24.13 -6.39 -2.67
CA LYS A 31 -24.05 -5.54 -3.86
C LYS A 31 -22.70 -4.89 -3.99
N ALA A 32 -22.26 -4.18 -2.96
CA ALA A 32 -21.04 -3.41 -3.03
C ALA A 32 -20.27 -3.45 -1.72
N MET A 33 -18.97 -3.22 -1.83
CA MET A 33 -18.04 -3.17 -0.71
C MET A 33 -16.97 -2.12 -0.99
N VAL A 34 -16.69 -1.27 0.00
CA VAL A 34 -15.51 -0.42 0.07
C VAL A 34 -14.78 -0.73 1.37
N VAL A 35 -13.49 -0.98 1.26
CA VAL A 35 -12.60 -1.16 2.40
C VAL A 35 -11.46 -0.17 2.28
N SER A 36 -11.23 0.63 3.31
CA SER A 36 -10.21 1.67 3.35
C SER A 36 -9.76 1.96 4.77
N ALA A 37 -8.68 2.74 4.92
CA ALA A 37 -8.13 3.13 6.21
C ALA A 37 -9.05 3.94 7.15
N ARG A 38 -10.25 4.36 6.68
CA ARG A 38 -11.21 5.16 7.47
C ARG A 38 -12.65 4.84 7.13
N GLU A 39 -13.49 4.74 8.16
CA GLU A 39 -14.94 4.57 8.02
C GLU A 39 -15.59 5.69 7.20
N GLU A 40 -15.20 6.95 7.40
CA GLU A 40 -15.79 8.07 6.68
C GLU A 40 -15.54 7.98 5.16
N ALA A 41 -14.35 7.51 4.77
CA ALA A 41 -13.99 7.35 3.36
C ALA A 41 -14.67 6.14 2.70
N SER A 42 -14.75 5.02 3.42
CA SER A 42 -15.49 3.83 2.96
C SER A 42 -16.99 4.15 2.82
N GLN A 43 -17.57 4.86 3.78
CA GLN A 43 -18.97 5.27 3.73
C GLN A 43 -19.26 6.20 2.55
N ILE A 44 -18.43 7.21 2.31
CA ILE A 44 -18.64 8.14 1.18
C ILE A 44 -18.60 7.39 -0.16
N GLY A 45 -17.66 6.46 -0.36
CA GLY A 45 -17.62 5.64 -1.58
C GLY A 45 -18.89 4.81 -1.77
N ILE A 46 -19.41 4.22 -0.69
CA ILE A 46 -20.68 3.49 -0.70
C ILE A 46 -21.87 4.40 -1.02
N GLU A 47 -21.93 5.60 -0.45
CA GLU A 47 -23.03 6.53 -0.72
C GLU A 47 -23.03 7.02 -2.17
N ILE A 48 -21.86 7.19 -2.80
CA ILE A 48 -21.76 7.48 -4.24
C ILE A 48 -22.36 6.33 -5.06
N MET A 49 -22.06 5.07 -4.72
CA MET A 49 -22.65 3.93 -5.43
C MET A 49 -24.16 3.80 -5.19
N LYS A 50 -24.66 4.12 -3.99
CA LYS A 50 -26.10 4.18 -3.72
C LYS A 50 -26.82 5.28 -4.50
N GLN A 51 -26.12 6.36 -4.85
CA GLN A 51 -26.62 7.45 -5.70
C GLN A 51 -26.55 7.14 -7.20
N GLY A 52 -26.11 5.93 -7.57
CA GLY A 52 -26.04 5.48 -8.97
C GLY A 52 -24.66 5.62 -9.62
N GLY A 53 -23.63 6.02 -8.87
CA GLY A 53 -22.24 5.98 -9.34
C GLY A 53 -21.70 4.56 -9.44
N ASN A 54 -20.67 4.37 -10.25
CA ASN A 54 -19.98 3.09 -10.38
C ASN A 54 -18.73 3.03 -9.48
N ALA A 55 -17.99 1.91 -9.52
CA ALA A 55 -16.75 1.75 -8.74
C ALA A 55 -15.74 2.89 -8.98
N PHE A 56 -15.68 3.45 -10.19
CA PHE A 56 -14.74 4.52 -10.57
C PHE A 56 -15.15 5.87 -9.99
N ASP A 57 -16.44 6.17 -9.92
CA ASP A 57 -16.94 7.35 -9.21
C ASP A 57 -16.68 7.22 -7.70
N ALA A 58 -16.90 6.03 -7.14
CA ALA A 58 -16.62 5.71 -5.74
C ALA A 58 -15.12 5.82 -5.40
N MET A 59 -14.24 5.37 -6.29
CA MET A 59 -12.78 5.51 -6.18
C MET A 59 -12.38 6.97 -5.96
N ILE A 60 -12.92 7.89 -6.75
CA ILE A 60 -12.61 9.33 -6.65
C ILE A 60 -13.06 9.87 -5.30
N ALA A 61 -14.29 9.54 -4.87
CA ALA A 61 -14.84 10.02 -3.62
C ALA A 61 -14.09 9.44 -2.40
N THR A 62 -13.76 8.15 -2.42
CA THR A 62 -13.00 7.49 -1.37
C THR A 62 -11.57 8.05 -1.27
N GLU A 63 -10.87 8.23 -2.39
CA GLU A 63 -9.50 8.78 -2.39
C GLU A 63 -9.46 10.20 -1.83
N LEU A 64 -10.37 11.07 -2.26
CA LEU A 64 -10.42 12.44 -1.75
C LEU A 64 -10.96 12.52 -0.31
N ALA A 65 -11.85 11.61 0.10
CA ALA A 65 -12.26 11.49 1.50
C ALA A 65 -11.11 11.06 2.41
N LEU A 66 -10.22 10.17 1.96
CA LEU A 66 -8.99 9.83 2.67
C LEU A 66 -8.04 11.02 2.81
N ALA A 67 -8.00 11.95 1.84
CA ALA A 67 -7.24 13.20 1.99
C ALA A 67 -7.71 14.08 3.15
N VAL A 68 -8.97 13.92 3.58
CA VAL A 68 -9.57 14.62 4.72
C VAL A 68 -9.46 13.79 6.00
N ALA A 69 -9.92 12.54 5.96
CA ALA A 69 -10.06 11.67 7.12
C ALA A 69 -8.77 10.93 7.49
N HIS A 70 -7.79 10.85 6.60
CA HIS A 70 -6.52 10.16 6.82
C HIS A 70 -5.32 10.96 6.27
N PRO A 71 -5.09 12.19 6.77
CA PRO A 71 -4.05 13.10 6.24
C PRO A 71 -2.61 12.58 6.40
N GLN A 72 -2.43 11.49 7.13
CA GLN A 72 -1.17 10.76 7.26
C GLN A 72 -0.67 10.20 5.91
N ALA A 73 -1.58 9.79 5.03
CA ALA A 73 -1.24 9.19 3.74
C ALA A 73 -2.24 9.49 2.61
N GLY A 74 -3.52 9.66 2.93
CA GLY A 74 -4.51 10.19 1.98
C GLY A 74 -4.14 11.61 1.57
N ASN A 75 -4.27 11.94 0.29
CA ASN A 75 -3.62 13.14 -0.22
C ASN A 75 -4.28 13.71 -1.48
N ILE A 76 -4.07 15.00 -1.70
CA ILE A 76 -4.08 15.63 -3.03
C ILE A 76 -2.69 16.16 -3.42
N GLY A 77 -1.74 16.16 -2.48
CA GLY A 77 -0.35 16.60 -2.63
C GLY A 77 0.66 15.48 -2.86
N GLY A 78 0.20 14.26 -3.16
CA GLY A 78 1.03 13.09 -3.46
C GLY A 78 0.61 12.42 -4.77
N GLY A 79 0.70 11.10 -4.81
CA GLY A 79 0.37 10.30 -5.98
C GLY A 79 0.14 8.84 -5.65
N GLY A 80 -0.09 8.02 -6.67
CA GLY A 80 -0.50 6.64 -6.47
C GLY A 80 -0.65 5.82 -7.75
N PHE A 81 -1.23 4.65 -7.57
CA PHE A 81 -1.53 3.70 -8.62
C PHE A 81 -2.91 3.10 -8.41
N MET A 82 -3.62 2.87 -9.50
CA MET A 82 -4.86 2.11 -9.49
C MET A 82 -4.82 0.99 -10.54
N VAL A 83 -5.25 -0.20 -10.14
CA VAL A 83 -5.50 -1.35 -11.00
C VAL A 83 -7.00 -1.64 -10.97
N TYR A 84 -7.60 -1.84 -12.14
CA TYR A 84 -9.03 -2.13 -12.24
C TYR A 84 -9.29 -3.41 -13.02
N ARG A 85 -10.47 -3.99 -12.74
CA ARG A 85 -11.12 -5.03 -13.53
C ARG A 85 -12.58 -4.64 -13.69
N LYS A 86 -13.06 -4.50 -14.92
CA LYS A 86 -14.49 -4.30 -15.20
C LYS A 86 -15.27 -5.61 -15.13
N ALA A 87 -16.59 -5.51 -15.01
CA ALA A 87 -17.49 -6.66 -15.00
C ALA A 87 -17.26 -7.61 -16.19
N ASN A 88 -17.00 -7.05 -17.37
CA ASN A 88 -16.71 -7.78 -18.61
C ASN A 88 -15.31 -8.45 -18.66
N GLY A 89 -14.49 -8.31 -17.62
CA GLY A 89 -13.14 -8.87 -17.54
C GLY A 89 -12.03 -7.99 -18.15
N GLU A 90 -12.36 -6.80 -18.68
CA GLU A 90 -11.36 -5.82 -19.10
C GLU A 90 -10.55 -5.36 -17.89
N THR A 91 -9.22 -5.35 -18.01
CA THR A 91 -8.31 -4.92 -16.96
C THR A 91 -7.39 -3.82 -17.45
N GLY A 92 -7.00 -2.92 -16.54
CA GLY A 92 -5.96 -1.94 -16.82
C GLY A 92 -5.40 -1.32 -15.56
N ALA A 93 -4.47 -0.40 -15.74
CA ALA A 93 -3.88 0.32 -14.64
C ALA A 93 -3.60 1.78 -15.01
N ILE A 94 -3.63 2.67 -14.00
CA ILE A 94 -3.23 4.06 -14.14
C ILE A 94 -2.11 4.38 -13.13
N ASP A 95 -1.10 5.07 -13.64
CA ASP A 95 0.06 5.61 -12.94
C ASP A 95 -0.10 7.12 -12.80
N TYR A 96 -0.45 7.53 -11.58
CA TYR A 96 -0.47 8.92 -11.17
C TYR A 96 0.59 9.18 -10.10
N ARG A 97 1.73 8.48 -10.22
CA ARG A 97 2.93 8.71 -9.41
C ARG A 97 3.49 10.09 -9.67
N GLU A 98 4.05 10.69 -8.64
CA GLU A 98 4.70 11.99 -8.69
C GLU A 98 5.87 11.98 -9.69
N LYS A 99 6.13 13.15 -10.30
CA LYS A 99 7.31 13.35 -11.17
C LYS A 99 8.35 14.21 -10.47
N ALA A 100 9.62 13.97 -10.75
CA ALA A 100 10.67 14.92 -10.44
C ALA A 100 10.43 16.26 -11.17
N PRO A 101 10.60 17.41 -10.51
CA PRO A 101 10.63 18.70 -11.20
C PRO A 101 11.68 18.72 -12.31
N MET A 102 11.47 19.52 -13.35
CA MET A 102 12.42 19.69 -14.47
C MET A 102 13.78 20.19 -13.99
N ASN A 103 13.81 20.95 -12.89
CA ASN A 103 15.03 21.44 -12.26
C ASN A 103 15.70 20.42 -11.33
N ALA A 104 15.19 19.18 -11.24
CA ALA A 104 15.83 18.13 -10.47
C ALA A 104 17.14 17.69 -11.16
N THR A 105 18.18 17.49 -10.35
CA THR A 105 19.46 16.99 -10.85
C THR A 105 19.85 15.71 -10.12
N LYS A 106 20.65 14.87 -10.77
CA LYS A 106 21.11 13.59 -10.23
C LYS A 106 21.69 13.72 -8.82
N ASP A 107 22.46 14.78 -8.59
CA ASP A 107 23.23 14.97 -7.35
C ASP A 107 22.59 16.02 -6.41
N MET A 108 21.32 16.38 -6.60
CA MET A 108 20.68 17.46 -5.81
C MET A 108 20.63 17.19 -4.30
N PHE A 109 20.76 15.92 -3.88
CA PHE A 109 20.81 15.51 -2.48
C PHE A 109 22.22 15.20 -1.95
N LEU A 110 23.26 15.47 -2.74
CA LEU A 110 24.65 15.22 -2.37
C LEU A 110 25.36 16.52 -1.95
N ASP A 111 26.34 16.39 -1.06
CA ASP A 111 27.30 17.45 -0.76
C ASP A 111 28.40 17.52 -1.82
N LYS A 112 29.30 18.51 -1.70
CA LYS A 112 30.44 18.68 -2.64
C LYS A 112 31.42 17.50 -2.65
N LYS A 113 31.35 16.61 -1.67
CA LYS A 113 32.18 15.41 -1.54
C LYS A 113 31.45 14.15 -2.04
N GLY A 114 30.22 14.26 -2.52
CA GLY A 114 29.41 13.13 -3.00
C GLY A 114 28.81 12.28 -1.89
N ASN A 115 28.62 12.83 -0.69
CA ASN A 115 27.91 12.19 0.42
C ASN A 115 26.45 12.66 0.47
N VAL A 116 25.55 11.77 0.89
CA VAL A 116 24.13 12.09 1.08
C VAL A 116 23.98 13.14 2.19
N ILE A 117 23.22 14.20 1.91
CA ILE A 117 22.87 15.22 2.90
C ILE A 117 21.64 14.75 3.66
N THR A 118 21.83 14.34 4.91
CA THR A 118 20.76 13.87 5.79
C THR A 118 19.59 14.86 5.84
N GLY A 119 18.38 14.34 5.63
CA GLY A 119 17.14 15.11 5.71
C GLY A 119 16.81 15.94 4.46
N LYS A 120 17.73 16.08 3.49
CA LYS A 120 17.47 16.92 2.31
C LYS A 120 16.38 16.35 1.40
N SER A 121 16.37 15.03 1.21
CA SER A 121 15.37 14.29 0.44
C SER A 121 14.09 13.95 1.22
N THR A 122 14.04 14.19 2.54
CA THR A 122 12.89 13.78 3.38
C THR A 122 12.22 14.92 4.14
N GLU A 123 12.93 16.00 4.45
CA GLU A 123 12.47 17.06 5.36
C GLU A 123 12.29 18.43 4.71
N THR A 124 12.67 18.58 3.43
CA THR A 124 12.68 19.87 2.73
C THR A 124 11.66 19.91 1.60
N ALA A 125 11.35 21.09 1.07
CA ALA A 125 10.47 21.19 -0.09
C ALA A 125 11.09 20.61 -1.39
N LEU A 126 12.43 20.41 -1.44
CA LEU A 126 13.09 19.70 -2.53
C LEU A 126 12.74 18.20 -2.54
N ALA A 127 12.23 17.68 -1.43
CA ALA A 127 11.75 16.31 -1.33
C ALA A 127 10.44 16.08 -2.10
N SER A 128 9.70 17.15 -2.41
CA SER A 128 8.39 17.05 -3.04
C SER A 128 8.53 16.81 -4.54
N GLY A 129 7.99 15.70 -5.02
CA GLY A 129 7.66 15.54 -6.44
C GLY A 129 6.40 16.33 -6.80
N ILE A 130 6.15 16.49 -8.10
CA ILE A 130 4.93 17.11 -8.62
C ILE A 130 3.74 16.18 -8.35
N PRO A 131 2.71 16.62 -7.59
CA PRO A 131 1.59 15.76 -7.21
C PRO A 131 0.76 15.26 -8.39
N GLY A 132 0.37 13.99 -8.35
CA GLY A 132 -0.35 13.31 -9.42
C GLY A 132 -1.80 12.98 -9.15
N THR A 133 -2.24 12.96 -7.88
CA THR A 133 -3.57 12.47 -7.49
C THR A 133 -4.71 13.14 -8.25
N ILE A 134 -4.70 14.49 -8.36
CA ILE A 134 -5.76 15.21 -9.08
C ILE A 134 -5.79 14.82 -10.56
N ALA A 135 -4.66 14.77 -11.26
CA ALA A 135 -4.63 14.30 -12.65
C ALA A 135 -5.11 12.85 -12.78
N GLY A 136 -4.74 11.97 -11.84
CA GLY A 136 -5.18 10.58 -11.81
C GLY A 136 -6.70 10.44 -11.75
N ILE A 137 -7.35 11.06 -10.77
CA ILE A 137 -8.80 10.97 -10.60
C ILE A 137 -9.58 11.56 -11.77
N PHE A 138 -9.09 12.65 -12.38
CA PHE A 138 -9.74 13.25 -13.54
C PHE A 138 -9.57 12.41 -14.80
N GLU A 139 -8.43 11.73 -14.99
CA GLU A 139 -8.27 10.77 -16.10
C GLU A 139 -9.14 9.52 -15.93
N VAL A 140 -9.31 9.04 -14.70
CA VAL A 140 -10.26 7.95 -14.38
C VAL A 140 -11.69 8.38 -14.67
N HIS A 141 -12.10 9.55 -14.17
CA HIS A 141 -13.42 10.12 -14.40
C HIS A 141 -13.72 10.31 -15.88
N LYS A 142 -12.79 10.88 -16.64
CA LYS A 142 -12.92 11.07 -18.09
C LYS A 142 -13.16 9.75 -18.83
N LYS A 143 -12.55 8.65 -18.37
CA LYS A 143 -12.63 7.35 -19.06
C LYS A 143 -13.82 6.51 -18.60
N PHE A 144 -14.17 6.57 -17.33
CA PHE A 144 -15.10 5.62 -16.70
C PHE A 144 -16.16 6.26 -15.79
N GLY A 145 -16.07 7.56 -15.52
CA GLY A 145 -17.00 8.26 -14.63
C GLY A 145 -18.41 8.24 -15.18
N SER A 146 -19.39 8.07 -14.29
CA SER A 146 -20.82 8.08 -14.62
C SER A 146 -21.59 9.19 -13.94
N MET A 147 -21.00 9.84 -12.93
CA MET A 147 -21.59 10.98 -12.22
C MET A 147 -20.85 12.29 -12.52
N PRO A 148 -21.50 13.47 -12.43
CA PRO A 148 -20.78 14.74 -12.48
C PRO A 148 -19.75 14.85 -11.35
N MET A 149 -18.53 15.29 -11.66
CA MET A 149 -17.45 15.43 -10.69
C MET A 149 -17.86 16.29 -9.47
N SER A 150 -18.70 17.31 -9.67
CA SER A 150 -19.23 18.15 -8.58
C SER A 150 -20.07 17.36 -7.57
N GLU A 151 -20.86 16.38 -8.01
CA GLU A 151 -21.66 15.53 -7.10
C GLU A 151 -20.77 14.54 -6.35
N ILE A 152 -19.71 14.03 -7.00
CA ILE A 152 -18.71 13.15 -6.37
C ILE A 152 -17.95 13.90 -5.26
N LEU A 153 -17.52 15.15 -5.52
CA LEU A 153 -16.73 15.95 -4.57
C LEU A 153 -17.57 16.55 -3.43
N LYS A 154 -18.87 16.77 -3.63
CA LYS A 154 -19.78 17.37 -2.65
C LYS A 154 -19.72 16.72 -1.26
N PRO A 155 -19.86 15.39 -1.08
CA PRO A 155 -19.75 14.76 0.24
C PRO A 155 -18.35 14.90 0.86
N VAL A 156 -17.30 14.96 0.04
CA VAL A 156 -15.92 15.15 0.51
C VAL A 156 -15.70 16.57 1.04
N ILE A 157 -16.18 17.58 0.30
CA ILE A 157 -16.14 18.99 0.73
C ILE A 157 -16.94 19.17 2.03
N ALA A 158 -18.10 18.49 2.14
CA ALA A 158 -18.89 18.50 3.36
C ALA A 158 -18.13 17.86 4.54
N LEU A 159 -17.41 16.76 4.32
CA LEU A 159 -16.56 16.14 5.35
C LEU A 159 -15.44 17.10 5.80
N ALA A 160 -14.76 17.75 4.87
CA ALA A 160 -13.70 18.72 5.19
C ALA A 160 -14.22 19.94 5.97
N THR A 161 -15.43 20.39 5.65
CA THR A 161 -16.09 21.55 6.29
C THR A 161 -16.60 21.20 7.69
N LYS A 162 -17.30 20.07 7.83
CA LYS A 162 -17.84 19.58 9.11
C LYS A 162 -16.72 19.18 10.07
N GLY A 163 -15.67 18.59 9.52
CA GLY A 163 -14.54 18.03 10.25
C GLY A 163 -14.67 16.55 10.54
N VAL A 164 -13.55 15.96 10.96
CA VAL A 164 -13.38 14.53 11.25
C VAL A 164 -13.10 14.35 12.73
N VAL A 165 -13.71 13.32 13.33
CA VAL A 165 -13.48 12.96 14.72
C VAL A 165 -12.14 12.22 14.83
N VAL A 166 -11.27 12.73 15.69
CA VAL A 166 -9.94 12.18 15.92
C VAL A 166 -10.07 10.85 16.66
N THR A 167 -9.61 9.77 16.05
CA THR A 167 -9.50 8.46 16.74
C THR A 167 -8.29 8.42 17.65
N LYS A 168 -8.23 7.40 18.51
CA LYS A 168 -7.06 7.14 19.34
C LYS A 168 -5.76 7.02 18.51
N PHE A 169 -5.77 6.22 17.44
CA PHE A 169 -4.59 6.04 16.56
C PHE A 169 -4.16 7.36 15.91
N GLN A 170 -5.11 8.18 15.46
CA GLN A 170 -4.81 9.50 14.92
C GLN A 170 -4.22 10.45 15.96
N ALA A 171 -4.77 10.49 17.18
CA ALA A 171 -4.22 11.32 18.25
C ALA A 171 -2.77 10.93 18.56
N GLU A 172 -2.46 9.63 18.66
CA GLU A 172 -1.10 9.12 18.88
C GLU A 172 -0.15 9.49 17.71
N SER A 173 -0.60 9.29 16.47
CA SER A 173 0.16 9.61 15.25
C SER A 173 0.44 11.11 15.12
N LEU A 174 -0.57 11.96 15.32
CA LEU A 174 -0.44 13.42 15.25
C LEU A 174 0.48 13.95 16.35
N ASN A 175 0.29 13.50 17.59
CA ASN A 175 1.03 14.01 18.74
C ASN A 175 2.49 13.55 18.75
N SER A 176 2.78 12.34 18.27
CA SER A 176 4.16 11.86 18.11
C SER A 176 4.94 12.68 17.07
N ASN A 177 4.27 13.22 16.06
CA ASN A 177 4.86 14.07 15.02
C ASN A 177 4.79 15.58 15.33
N ARG A 178 4.08 15.99 16.39
CA ARG A 178 3.78 17.39 16.70
C ARG A 178 5.00 18.30 16.79
N LYS A 179 6.10 17.84 17.40
CA LYS A 179 7.35 18.63 17.49
C LYS A 179 7.89 18.96 16.09
N THR A 180 7.80 18.00 15.17
CA THR A 180 8.23 18.17 13.78
C THR A 180 7.29 19.11 13.02
N PHE A 181 5.97 19.01 13.24
CA PHE A 181 5.00 19.95 12.67
C PHE A 181 5.28 21.39 13.11
N ILE A 182 5.53 21.63 14.40
CA ILE A 182 5.89 22.96 14.91
C ILE A 182 7.17 23.46 14.24
N LYS A 183 8.20 22.61 14.16
CA LYS A 183 9.48 22.96 13.52
C LYS A 183 9.31 23.35 12.06
N ARG A 184 8.47 22.63 11.29
CA ARG A 184 8.35 22.78 9.83
C ARG A 184 7.33 23.84 9.41
N ASN A 185 6.26 24.00 10.19
CA ASN A 185 5.07 24.78 9.81
C ASN A 185 4.80 25.97 10.73
N GLY A 186 5.49 26.04 11.88
CA GLY A 186 5.27 27.06 12.90
C GLY A 186 4.20 26.66 13.91
N ALA A 187 4.21 27.31 15.08
CA ALA A 187 3.38 26.93 16.23
C ALA A 187 1.86 27.07 15.99
N ASN A 188 1.47 27.93 15.04
CA ASN A 188 0.06 28.24 14.76
C ASN A 188 -0.55 27.38 13.64
N SER A 189 0.24 26.53 12.99
CA SER A 189 -0.24 25.63 11.94
C SER A 189 -1.29 24.64 12.48
N LEU A 190 -2.22 24.19 11.64
CA LEU A 190 -3.33 23.31 12.05
C LEU A 190 -2.85 22.08 12.83
N PHE A 191 -1.80 21.42 12.34
CA PHE A 191 -1.27 20.19 12.94
C PHE A 191 -0.21 20.43 14.04
N SER A 192 0.13 21.70 14.32
CA SER A 192 0.97 22.06 15.47
C SER A 192 0.21 22.06 16.81
N LYS A 193 -1.12 21.90 16.77
CA LYS A 193 -1.97 21.77 17.95
C LYS A 193 -1.82 20.38 18.59
N LEU A 194 -2.19 20.27 19.87
CA LEU A 194 -2.31 18.98 20.54
C LEU A 194 -3.73 18.47 20.30
N TYR A 195 -3.88 17.24 19.84
CA TYR A 195 -5.19 16.62 19.61
C TYR A 195 -5.40 15.45 20.56
N LYS A 196 -6.63 15.27 21.02
CA LYS A 196 -7.07 14.12 21.82
C LYS A 196 -8.09 13.32 21.03
N GLU A 197 -8.23 12.05 21.41
CA GLU A 197 -9.34 11.23 20.94
C GLU A 197 -10.67 11.96 21.21
N ASN A 198 -11.59 11.89 20.25
CA ASN A 198 -12.88 12.60 20.20
C ASN A 198 -12.81 14.12 19.94
N ASP A 199 -11.63 14.72 19.78
CA ASP A 199 -11.54 16.07 19.21
C ASP A 199 -12.08 16.06 17.76
N THR A 200 -12.45 17.23 17.24
CA THR A 200 -12.83 17.39 15.83
C THR A 200 -11.86 18.30 15.10
N ILE A 201 -11.25 17.80 14.02
CA ILE A 201 -10.38 18.61 13.14
C ILE A 201 -11.20 19.07 11.93
N LYS A 202 -11.26 20.38 11.72
CA LYS A 202 -11.89 21.00 10.54
C LYS A 202 -10.85 21.47 9.54
N TYR A 203 -11.12 21.26 8.25
CA TYR A 203 -10.18 21.50 7.16
C TYR A 203 -10.69 22.59 6.21
N ALA A 204 -10.93 23.81 6.72
CA ALA A 204 -11.52 24.90 5.92
C ALA A 204 -10.72 25.25 4.65
N ALA A 205 -9.38 25.26 4.75
CA ALA A 205 -8.50 25.50 3.60
C ALA A 205 -8.61 24.39 2.55
N LEU A 206 -8.62 23.12 3.00
CA LEU A 206 -8.77 21.97 2.10
C LEU A 206 -10.15 21.96 1.44
N ALA A 207 -11.22 22.24 2.20
CA ALA A 207 -12.56 22.37 1.68
C ALA A 207 -12.63 23.43 0.57
N SER A 208 -11.99 24.59 0.79
CA SER A 208 -11.90 25.65 -0.21
C SER A 208 -11.11 25.22 -1.45
N THR A 209 -10.01 24.48 -1.27
CA THR A 209 -9.23 23.90 -2.38
C THR A 209 -10.04 22.90 -3.19
N LEU A 210 -10.71 21.96 -2.52
CA LEU A 210 -11.59 20.98 -3.16
C LEU A 210 -12.77 21.67 -3.88
N GLN A 211 -13.32 22.75 -3.31
CA GLN A 211 -14.37 23.54 -3.96
C GLN A 211 -13.88 24.21 -5.24
N ARG A 212 -12.67 24.80 -5.24
CA ARG A 212 -12.08 25.34 -6.48
C ARG A 212 -11.90 24.25 -7.53
N ILE A 213 -11.39 23.08 -7.14
CA ILE A 213 -11.22 21.92 -8.05
C ILE A 213 -12.57 21.45 -8.59
N ALA A 214 -13.61 21.39 -7.76
CA ALA A 214 -14.95 21.02 -8.20
C ALA A 214 -15.53 21.99 -9.23
N ASN A 215 -15.24 23.29 -9.09
CA ASN A 215 -15.76 24.34 -9.97
C ASN A 215 -14.98 24.45 -11.28
N ASN A 216 -13.65 24.34 -11.20
CA ASN A 216 -12.74 24.69 -12.29
C ASN A 216 -12.07 23.46 -12.93
N GLY A 217 -12.31 22.26 -12.39
CA GLY A 217 -11.77 21.01 -12.90
C GLY A 217 -10.27 20.81 -12.62
N LYS A 218 -9.66 19.88 -13.37
CA LYS A 218 -8.25 19.49 -13.25
C LYS A 218 -7.30 20.71 -13.28
N GLU A 219 -7.56 21.64 -14.19
CA GLU A 219 -6.68 22.77 -14.46
C GLU A 219 -6.51 23.74 -13.28
N GLU A 220 -7.44 23.73 -12.32
CA GLU A 220 -7.30 24.48 -11.06
C GLU A 220 -6.02 24.11 -10.30
N PHE A 221 -5.74 22.81 -10.23
CA PHE A 221 -4.62 22.28 -9.45
C PHE A 221 -3.28 22.40 -10.20
N TYR A 222 -3.30 22.45 -11.53
CA TYR A 222 -2.09 22.42 -12.36
C TYR A 222 -1.75 23.76 -13.03
N SER A 223 -2.70 24.68 -13.19
CA SER A 223 -2.46 26.03 -13.75
C SER A 223 -3.24 27.16 -13.08
N GLY A 224 -4.27 26.83 -12.30
CA GLY A 224 -5.16 27.80 -11.64
C GLY A 224 -4.60 28.41 -10.37
N GLU A 225 -5.50 28.93 -9.54
CA GLU A 225 -5.14 29.64 -8.31
C GLU A 225 -4.43 28.70 -7.31
N THR A 226 -4.91 27.47 -7.18
CA THR A 226 -4.31 26.43 -6.33
C THR A 226 -2.88 26.13 -6.76
N ALA A 227 -2.62 26.00 -8.07
CA ALA A 227 -1.29 25.76 -8.61
C ALA A 227 -0.32 26.90 -8.26
N GLN A 228 -0.75 28.16 -8.46
CA GLN A 228 0.06 29.34 -8.18
C GLN A 228 0.41 29.46 -6.70
N LYS A 229 -0.57 29.22 -5.81
CA LYS A 229 -0.36 29.21 -4.36
C LYS A 229 0.61 28.12 -3.94
N LEU A 230 0.48 26.92 -4.50
CA LEU A 230 1.34 25.80 -4.18
C LEU A 230 2.79 26.05 -4.62
N VAL A 231 3.00 26.53 -5.86
CA VAL A 231 4.33 26.88 -6.37
C VAL A 231 4.96 28.00 -5.54
N SER A 232 4.20 29.05 -5.19
CA SER A 232 4.68 30.12 -4.30
C SER A 232 5.08 29.58 -2.92
N PHE A 233 4.27 28.69 -2.35
CA PHE A 233 4.55 28.05 -1.06
C PHE A 233 5.82 27.17 -1.12
N LEU A 234 5.96 26.33 -2.14
CA LEU A 234 7.15 25.49 -2.37
C LEU A 234 8.40 26.34 -2.51
N SER A 235 8.35 27.41 -3.31
CA SER A 235 9.47 28.34 -3.50
C SER A 235 9.90 29.00 -2.18
N LYS A 236 8.94 29.50 -1.38
CA LYS A 236 9.21 30.06 -0.03
C LYS A 236 9.83 29.04 0.93
N LYS A 237 9.58 27.75 0.72
CA LYS A 237 10.16 26.64 1.50
C LYS A 237 11.46 26.09 0.89
N GLY A 238 12.02 26.73 -0.14
CA GLY A 238 13.28 26.35 -0.78
C GLY A 238 13.15 25.20 -1.80
N GLY A 239 11.94 24.91 -2.27
CA GLY A 239 11.69 23.96 -3.36
C GLY A 239 12.01 24.55 -4.73
N ASN A 240 12.20 23.67 -5.71
CA ASN A 240 12.60 24.03 -7.09
C ASN A 240 11.52 23.74 -8.15
N ALA A 241 10.31 23.35 -7.71
CA ALA A 241 9.17 23.16 -8.60
C ALA A 241 8.64 24.51 -9.13
N THR A 242 8.27 24.51 -10.40
CA THR A 242 7.79 25.67 -11.16
C THR A 242 6.38 25.42 -11.66
N ILE A 243 5.67 26.47 -12.07
CA ILE A 243 4.33 26.30 -12.66
C ILE A 243 4.34 25.46 -13.94
N GLU A 244 5.44 25.49 -14.69
CA GLU A 244 5.59 24.66 -15.90
C GLU A 244 5.73 23.17 -15.57
N ASP A 245 6.31 22.83 -14.40
CA ASP A 245 6.34 21.44 -13.93
C ASP A 245 4.92 20.91 -13.67
N PHE A 246 4.05 21.74 -13.10
CA PHE A 246 2.66 21.39 -12.84
C PHE A 246 1.88 21.25 -14.15
N LYS A 247 2.00 22.21 -15.07
CA LYS A 247 1.32 22.15 -16.39
C LYS A 247 1.70 20.92 -17.22
N LYS A 248 2.95 20.45 -17.12
CA LYS A 248 3.45 19.26 -17.82
C LYS A 248 3.08 17.93 -17.15
N TYR A 249 2.46 17.97 -15.97
CA TYR A 249 2.11 16.74 -15.28
C TYR A 249 0.93 16.04 -15.98
N GLU A 250 1.10 14.75 -16.24
CA GLU A 250 0.05 13.90 -16.79
C GLU A 250 0.13 12.52 -16.12
N ALA A 251 -1.02 11.98 -15.72
CA ALA A 251 -1.16 10.58 -15.34
C ALA A 251 -1.07 9.67 -16.58
N LYS A 252 -0.59 8.44 -16.41
CA LYS A 252 -0.34 7.51 -17.52
C LYS A 252 -1.14 6.22 -17.36
N TRP A 253 -1.91 5.86 -18.38
CA TRP A 253 -2.46 4.51 -18.48
C TRP A 253 -1.33 3.52 -18.78
N ARG A 254 -1.23 2.46 -17.98
CA ARG A 254 -0.20 1.42 -18.08
C ARG A 254 -0.85 0.06 -18.32
N LYS A 255 -0.15 -0.82 -19.05
CA LYS A 255 -0.52 -2.23 -19.13
C LYS A 255 -0.08 -2.93 -17.84
N PRO A 256 -1.00 -3.50 -17.03
CA PRO A 256 -0.63 -4.15 -15.78
C PRO A 256 0.17 -5.43 -16.00
N ILE A 257 0.90 -5.87 -14.98
CA ILE A 257 1.53 -7.20 -14.96
C ILE A 257 0.44 -8.21 -14.66
N THR A 258 0.26 -9.19 -15.55
CA THR A 258 -0.73 -10.25 -15.39
C THR A 258 -0.08 -11.62 -15.52
N PHE A 259 -0.33 -12.50 -14.57
CA PHE A 259 0.25 -13.84 -14.55
C PHE A 259 -0.67 -14.85 -13.86
N LYS A 260 -0.34 -16.13 -13.98
CA LYS A 260 -1.08 -17.22 -13.31
C LYS A 260 -0.32 -17.71 -12.09
N TYR A 261 -1.02 -18.06 -11.02
CA TYR A 261 -0.51 -18.87 -9.91
C TYR A 261 -1.51 -19.98 -9.63
N LYS A 262 -1.17 -21.22 -9.99
CA LYS A 262 -2.12 -22.35 -9.95
C LYS A 262 -3.42 -21.99 -10.70
N LYS A 263 -4.57 -21.98 -10.00
CA LYS A 263 -5.89 -21.64 -10.58
C LYS A 263 -6.22 -20.14 -10.57
N LEU A 264 -5.32 -19.32 -10.03
CA LEU A 264 -5.47 -17.88 -9.98
C LEU A 264 -4.90 -17.22 -11.23
N LYS A 265 -5.57 -16.18 -11.70
CA LYS A 265 -5.01 -15.15 -12.58
C LYS A 265 -4.89 -13.88 -11.74
N ILE A 266 -3.70 -13.31 -11.68
CA ILE A 266 -3.37 -12.17 -10.83
C ILE A 266 -2.98 -11.02 -11.75
N THR A 267 -3.59 -9.86 -11.53
CA THR A 267 -3.31 -8.62 -12.24
C THR A 267 -2.89 -7.57 -11.22
N SER A 268 -1.69 -7.02 -11.38
CA SER A 268 -1.07 -6.07 -10.44
C SER A 268 -0.31 -4.97 -11.19
N MET A 269 0.15 -3.95 -10.47
CA MET A 269 0.75 -2.75 -11.05
C MET A 269 2.09 -3.06 -11.76
N SER A 270 2.29 -2.43 -12.92
CA SER A 270 3.55 -2.46 -13.68
C SER A 270 4.52 -1.37 -13.22
N PRO A 271 5.78 -1.37 -13.70
CA PRO A 271 6.69 -0.24 -13.53
C PRO A 271 6.02 1.11 -13.87
N PRO A 272 6.29 2.19 -13.12
CA PRO A 272 7.35 2.33 -12.11
C PRO A 272 7.05 1.72 -10.73
N SER A 273 5.96 0.96 -10.55
CA SER A 273 5.87 0.06 -9.41
C SER A 273 6.64 -1.25 -9.64
N SER A 274 7.35 -1.70 -8.61
CA SER A 274 7.97 -3.03 -8.54
C SER A 274 6.99 -4.14 -8.17
N GLY A 275 5.80 -3.77 -7.68
CA GLY A 275 4.85 -4.68 -7.04
C GLY A 275 4.48 -5.89 -7.88
N GLY A 276 3.95 -5.67 -9.09
CA GLY A 276 3.49 -6.77 -9.95
C GLY A 276 4.61 -7.67 -10.45
N ILE A 277 5.81 -7.14 -10.67
CA ILE A 277 6.99 -7.96 -11.06
C ILE A 277 7.42 -8.81 -9.88
N CYS A 278 7.67 -8.23 -8.70
CA CYS A 278 8.13 -8.98 -7.54
C CYS A 278 7.09 -10.01 -7.07
N LEU A 279 5.81 -9.64 -7.09
CA LEU A 279 4.72 -10.56 -6.76
C LEU A 279 4.69 -11.76 -7.72
N ASN A 280 4.88 -11.54 -9.02
CA ASN A 280 5.03 -12.63 -9.98
C ASN A 280 6.24 -13.51 -9.65
N GLN A 281 7.42 -12.90 -9.48
CA GLN A 281 8.65 -13.62 -9.22
C GLN A 281 8.50 -14.53 -7.99
N ILE A 282 8.04 -13.97 -6.87
CA ILE A 282 7.88 -14.72 -5.62
C ILE A 282 6.86 -15.84 -5.80
N MET A 283 5.67 -15.54 -6.33
CA MET A 283 4.62 -16.55 -6.49
C MET A 283 5.03 -17.68 -7.43
N LYS A 284 5.78 -17.39 -8.49
CA LYS A 284 6.30 -18.41 -9.40
C LYS A 284 7.43 -19.23 -8.80
N MET A 285 8.32 -18.62 -8.02
CA MET A 285 9.37 -19.34 -7.30
C MET A 285 8.79 -20.30 -6.24
N ILE A 286 7.69 -19.94 -5.57
CA ILE A 286 7.06 -20.80 -4.55
C ILE A 286 6.04 -21.81 -5.12
N GLU A 287 5.59 -21.65 -6.37
CA GLU A 287 4.55 -22.48 -7.01
C GLU A 287 4.85 -24.00 -6.99
N PRO A 288 6.10 -24.48 -7.15
CA PRO A 288 6.44 -25.90 -7.06
C PRO A 288 6.25 -26.51 -5.66
N TYR A 289 6.17 -25.71 -4.61
CA TYR A 289 6.07 -26.18 -3.22
C TYR A 289 4.60 -26.30 -2.79
N ASN A 290 4.24 -27.41 -2.14
CA ASN A 290 2.89 -27.62 -1.64
C ASN A 290 2.68 -26.96 -0.27
N LEU A 291 2.47 -25.64 -0.27
CA LEU A 291 2.32 -24.83 0.94
C LEU A 291 1.16 -25.32 1.82
N SER A 292 0.00 -25.62 1.21
CA SER A 292 -1.17 -26.14 1.95
C SER A 292 -0.85 -27.39 2.79
N LYS A 293 -0.02 -28.32 2.28
CA LYS A 293 0.42 -29.51 3.02
C LYS A 293 1.53 -29.24 4.04
N MET A 294 2.32 -28.20 3.84
CA MET A 294 3.39 -27.81 4.78
C MET A 294 2.81 -27.13 6.04
N GLY A 295 1.65 -26.49 5.92
CA GLY A 295 0.95 -25.84 7.03
C GLY A 295 1.28 -24.35 7.16
N HIS A 296 0.24 -23.54 7.41
CA HIS A 296 0.33 -22.09 7.53
C HIS A 296 1.35 -21.67 8.58
N ASN A 297 2.24 -20.73 8.22
CA ASN A 297 3.33 -20.23 9.06
C ASN A 297 4.22 -21.32 9.69
N SER A 298 4.29 -22.50 9.09
CA SER A 298 5.28 -23.52 9.46
C SER A 298 6.70 -23.07 9.09
N LEU A 299 7.70 -23.69 9.72
CA LEU A 299 9.12 -23.45 9.41
C LEU A 299 9.39 -23.53 7.89
N LYS A 300 8.91 -24.59 7.23
CA LYS A 300 9.14 -24.81 5.80
C LYS A 300 8.48 -23.75 4.92
N VAL A 301 7.26 -23.31 5.27
CA VAL A 301 6.56 -22.25 4.53
C VAL A 301 7.31 -20.92 4.63
N ILE A 302 7.75 -20.56 5.84
CA ILE A 302 8.54 -19.33 6.06
C ILE A 302 9.85 -19.40 5.27
N GLN A 303 10.58 -20.52 5.32
CA GLN A 303 11.82 -20.70 4.56
C GLN A 303 11.61 -20.49 3.05
N VAL A 304 10.63 -21.16 2.45
CA VAL A 304 10.37 -21.07 1.01
C VAL A 304 9.99 -19.65 0.58
N ILE A 305 9.10 -19.00 1.34
CA ILE A 305 8.65 -17.64 1.03
C ILE A 305 9.80 -16.65 1.20
N THR A 306 10.54 -16.69 2.32
CA THR A 306 11.69 -15.82 2.57
C THR A 306 12.76 -15.94 1.48
N GLU A 307 13.04 -17.15 0.99
CA GLU A 307 14.08 -17.38 -0.02
C GLU A 307 13.67 -16.84 -1.39
N ALA A 308 12.37 -16.92 -1.72
CA ALA A 308 11.82 -16.32 -2.93
C ALA A 308 11.77 -14.79 -2.83
N GLU A 309 11.34 -14.25 -1.69
CA GLU A 309 11.36 -12.81 -1.39
C GLU A 309 12.77 -12.24 -1.56
N ARG A 310 13.77 -12.84 -0.88
CA ARG A 310 15.18 -12.45 -1.00
C ARG A 310 15.65 -12.31 -2.45
N ARG A 311 15.30 -13.27 -3.31
CA ARG A 311 15.72 -13.27 -4.73
C ARG A 311 14.98 -12.23 -5.56
N ALA A 312 13.69 -12.02 -5.29
CA ALA A 312 12.91 -11.01 -6.00
C ALA A 312 13.32 -9.57 -5.62
N TYR A 313 13.60 -9.30 -4.34
CA TYR A 313 14.07 -7.97 -3.92
C TYR A 313 15.49 -7.66 -4.40
N ALA A 314 16.35 -8.67 -4.56
CA ALA A 314 17.64 -8.49 -5.23
C ALA A 314 17.47 -8.04 -6.69
N ASP A 315 16.55 -8.63 -7.44
CA ASP A 315 16.26 -8.23 -8.83
C ASP A 315 15.61 -6.86 -8.90
N ARG A 316 14.66 -6.58 -7.99
CA ARG A 316 14.01 -5.28 -7.82
C ARG A 316 15.04 -4.15 -7.73
N ASN A 317 16.02 -4.30 -6.84
CA ASN A 317 17.00 -3.26 -6.56
C ASN A 317 17.98 -3.05 -7.71
N TYR A 318 18.16 -4.02 -8.60
CA TYR A 318 19.06 -3.88 -9.74
C TYR A 318 18.35 -3.35 -11.00
N TYR A 319 17.27 -4.02 -11.41
CA TYR A 319 16.67 -3.84 -12.75
C TYR A 319 15.55 -2.81 -12.82
N LEU A 320 14.85 -2.53 -11.71
CA LEU A 320 13.58 -1.79 -11.78
C LEU A 320 13.79 -0.28 -11.60
N GLY A 321 12.99 0.48 -12.33
CA GLY A 321 12.99 1.95 -12.36
C GLY A 321 11.81 2.48 -13.18
N ASP A 322 11.90 3.72 -13.65
CA ASP A 322 10.90 4.30 -14.53
C ASP A 322 11.01 3.73 -15.96
N PRO A 323 10.02 2.99 -16.47
CA PRO A 323 10.07 2.43 -17.82
C PRO A 323 10.10 3.50 -18.92
N ASP A 324 9.78 4.76 -18.61
CA ASP A 324 9.89 5.86 -19.56
C ASP A 324 11.34 6.36 -19.75
N PHE A 325 12.27 5.94 -18.85
CA PHE A 325 13.67 6.37 -18.84
C PHE A 325 14.66 5.21 -18.95
N VAL A 326 14.27 4.00 -18.53
CA VAL A 326 15.16 2.84 -18.47
C VAL A 326 14.52 1.61 -19.10
N GLN A 327 15.33 0.79 -19.76
CA GLN A 327 14.87 -0.47 -20.32
C GLN A 327 14.86 -1.54 -19.22
N ILE A 328 13.67 -2.05 -18.92
CA ILE A 328 13.49 -3.13 -17.94
C ILE A 328 13.32 -4.45 -18.69
N PRO A 329 14.09 -5.51 -18.38
CA PRO A 329 13.98 -6.82 -19.04
C PRO A 329 12.77 -7.61 -18.50
N VAL A 330 11.56 -7.05 -18.63
CA VAL A 330 10.33 -7.60 -18.02
C VAL A 330 10.06 -9.04 -18.48
N GLN A 331 10.28 -9.36 -19.76
CA GLN A 331 10.04 -10.72 -20.26
C GLN A 331 10.93 -11.76 -19.58
N GLU A 332 12.21 -11.44 -19.38
CA GLU A 332 13.18 -12.34 -18.72
C GLU A 332 12.86 -12.49 -17.23
N LEU A 333 12.60 -11.37 -16.54
CA LEU A 333 12.32 -11.34 -15.10
C LEU A 333 11.06 -12.14 -14.71
N LEU A 334 10.11 -12.27 -15.64
CA LEU A 334 8.87 -13.03 -15.44
C LEU A 334 8.94 -14.46 -16.00
N SER A 335 10.06 -14.86 -16.63
CA SER A 335 10.15 -16.15 -17.31
C SER A 335 10.30 -17.31 -16.32
N PRO A 336 9.59 -18.44 -16.51
CA PRO A 336 9.72 -19.60 -15.62
C PRO A 336 11.17 -20.11 -15.50
N SER A 337 11.89 -20.19 -16.62
CA SER A 337 13.29 -20.67 -16.65
C SER A 337 14.24 -19.80 -15.82
N TYR A 338 14.06 -18.47 -15.86
CA TYR A 338 14.83 -17.56 -15.02
C TYR A 338 14.54 -17.81 -13.54
N LEU A 339 13.26 -17.90 -13.17
CA LEU A 339 12.82 -18.03 -11.78
C LEU A 339 13.18 -19.40 -11.17
N GLU A 340 13.11 -20.46 -11.95
CA GLU A 340 13.63 -21.79 -11.57
C GLU A 340 15.13 -21.74 -11.31
N LYS A 341 15.90 -21.08 -12.18
CA LYS A 341 17.34 -20.90 -11.99
C LYS A 341 17.66 -20.09 -10.73
N ARG A 342 16.85 -19.05 -10.42
CA ARG A 342 17.03 -18.24 -9.21
C ARG A 342 16.91 -19.08 -7.95
N MET A 343 15.98 -20.04 -7.89
CA MET A 343 15.77 -20.92 -6.74
C MET A 343 16.66 -22.17 -6.72
N LYS A 344 17.56 -22.37 -7.69
CA LYS A 344 18.33 -23.62 -7.85
C LYS A 344 19.22 -23.96 -6.65
N ASP A 345 19.70 -22.94 -5.95
CA ASP A 345 20.59 -23.06 -4.79
C ASP A 345 19.84 -23.03 -3.43
N PHE A 346 18.51 -22.98 -3.44
CA PHE A 346 17.71 -23.07 -2.23
C PHE A 346 17.81 -24.47 -1.58
N SER A 347 17.95 -24.48 -0.25
CA SER A 347 17.90 -25.67 0.58
C SER A 347 17.05 -25.43 1.84
N PHE A 348 16.37 -26.47 2.32
CA PHE A 348 15.72 -26.44 3.64
C PHE A 348 16.71 -26.55 4.80
N ASP A 349 17.97 -26.90 4.53
CA ASP A 349 18.97 -27.16 5.55
C ASP A 349 19.67 -25.92 6.07
N GLU A 350 19.82 -24.90 5.23
CA GLU A 350 20.52 -23.66 5.57
C GLU A 350 19.96 -22.48 4.77
N ALA A 351 19.83 -21.31 5.40
CA ALA A 351 19.46 -20.07 4.75
C ALA A 351 20.51 -19.63 3.72
N THR A 352 20.06 -19.15 2.55
CA THR A 352 20.97 -18.49 1.62
C THR A 352 21.47 -17.18 2.26
N LYS A 353 22.76 -16.86 2.16
CA LYS A 353 23.23 -15.54 2.61
C LYS A 353 22.84 -14.49 1.58
N SER A 354 22.30 -13.36 2.02
CA SER A 354 21.96 -12.27 1.10
C SER A 354 23.19 -11.70 0.38
N SER A 355 24.39 -11.86 0.93
CA SER A 355 25.65 -11.52 0.24
C SER A 355 26.03 -12.48 -0.89
N ALA A 356 25.53 -13.73 -0.88
CA ALA A 356 25.74 -14.69 -1.96
C ALA A 356 24.78 -14.46 -3.14
N ILE A 357 23.69 -13.73 -2.90
CA ILE A 357 22.82 -13.18 -3.93
C ILE A 357 23.33 -11.75 -4.25
N SER A 358 23.87 -11.52 -5.45
CA SER A 358 24.41 -10.20 -5.88
C SER A 358 23.48 -9.02 -5.51
N ARG A 359 23.85 -7.86 -4.92
CA ARG A 359 25.05 -7.16 -4.36
C ARG A 359 24.77 -6.45 -2.99
N GLY A 360 25.69 -6.50 -1.99
CA GLY A 360 25.60 -5.80 -0.64
C GLY A 360 25.86 -4.27 -0.65
N GLU A 361 26.12 -3.49 0.42
CA GLU A 361 25.89 -3.42 1.89
C GLU A 361 25.52 -1.93 2.22
N ILE A 362 24.61 -1.64 3.18
CA ILE A 362 24.56 -0.48 4.14
C ILE A 362 23.17 -0.44 4.83
N LYS A 363 23.13 0.08 6.06
CA LYS A 363 21.98 0.13 7.00
C LYS A 363 20.98 1.25 6.71
N GLY A 364 19.69 0.92 6.71
CA GLY A 364 18.53 1.83 6.75
C GLY A 364 17.27 1.02 7.12
N TYR A 365 16.26 1.66 7.72
CA TYR A 365 15.04 1.01 8.23
C TYR A 365 13.81 1.63 7.57
N GLU A 366 12.81 0.79 7.31
CA GLU A 366 11.59 1.13 6.59
C GLU A 366 10.62 2.03 7.39
N SER A 367 9.79 2.81 6.69
CA SER A 367 8.61 3.48 7.24
C SER A 367 7.35 2.92 6.58
N ASN A 368 6.33 2.59 7.38
CA ASN A 368 5.16 1.79 6.92
C ASN A 368 4.07 2.58 6.18
N GLN A 369 4.40 3.69 5.52
CA GLN A 369 3.41 4.77 5.32
C GLN A 369 3.01 4.93 3.86
N THR A 370 1.73 4.73 3.61
CA THR A 370 0.99 4.70 2.34
C THR A 370 -0.47 4.48 2.79
N THR A 371 -1.48 4.58 1.93
CA THR A 371 -2.82 4.05 2.23
C THR A 371 -3.34 3.25 1.04
N HIS A 372 -4.25 2.32 1.31
CA HIS A 372 -4.89 1.48 0.30
C HIS A 372 -6.40 1.60 0.41
N TYR A 373 -7.09 1.30 -0.69
CA TYR A 373 -8.50 1.01 -0.64
C TYR A 373 -8.91 0.03 -1.75
N SER A 374 -9.86 -0.82 -1.41
CA SER A 374 -10.42 -1.86 -2.28
C SER A 374 -11.92 -1.60 -2.48
N ILE A 375 -12.38 -1.61 -3.73
CA ILE A 375 -13.77 -1.35 -4.10
C ILE A 375 -14.27 -2.47 -5.01
N VAL A 376 -15.48 -2.95 -4.74
CA VAL A 376 -16.28 -3.75 -5.67
C VAL A 376 -17.68 -3.15 -5.73
N ASP A 377 -18.17 -2.85 -6.93
CA ASP A 377 -19.52 -2.33 -7.14
C ASP A 377 -20.53 -3.44 -7.50
N ALA A 378 -21.81 -3.04 -7.60
CA ALA A 378 -22.93 -3.93 -7.88
C ALA A 378 -22.90 -4.57 -9.28
N GLU A 379 -22.15 -4.01 -10.22
CA GLU A 379 -21.96 -4.56 -11.56
C GLU A 379 -20.81 -5.59 -11.59
N GLY A 380 -19.99 -5.63 -10.54
CA GLY A 380 -18.79 -6.47 -10.48
C GLY A 380 -17.56 -5.80 -11.09
N ASN A 381 -17.58 -4.46 -11.23
CA ASN A 381 -16.34 -3.70 -11.43
C ASN A 381 -15.57 -3.67 -10.11
N ALA A 382 -14.25 -3.79 -10.20
CA ALA A 382 -13.35 -3.88 -9.07
C ALA A 382 -12.17 -2.93 -9.26
N ILE A 383 -11.80 -2.25 -8.18
CA ILE A 383 -10.69 -1.31 -8.12
C ILE A 383 -9.83 -1.63 -6.90
N SER A 384 -8.53 -1.78 -7.13
CA SER A 384 -7.51 -1.78 -6.11
C SER A 384 -6.64 -0.55 -6.31
N ALA A 385 -6.56 0.33 -5.33
CA ALA A 385 -5.83 1.58 -5.45
C ALA A 385 -4.98 1.88 -4.22
N THR A 386 -3.74 2.28 -4.46
CA THR A 386 -2.76 2.60 -3.41
C THR A 386 -2.22 3.99 -3.67
N THR A 387 -2.27 4.86 -2.66
CA THR A 387 -1.86 6.27 -2.74
C THR A 387 -0.98 6.63 -1.54
N THR A 388 -0.07 7.58 -1.71
CA THR A 388 0.92 7.90 -0.67
C THR A 388 1.44 9.33 -0.76
N LEU A 389 1.98 9.81 0.37
CA LEU A 389 2.84 11.00 0.46
C LEU A 389 4.33 10.62 0.60
N ASN A 390 4.66 9.34 0.44
CA ASN A 390 5.89 8.68 0.83
C ASN A 390 5.93 8.36 2.34
N ASP A 391 6.46 9.24 3.19
CA ASP A 391 6.49 9.01 4.65
C ASP A 391 5.18 9.46 5.33
N ASN A 392 5.05 9.22 6.63
CA ASN A 392 4.00 9.78 7.49
C ASN A 392 3.87 11.29 7.29
N TYR A 393 2.72 11.73 6.78
CA TYR A 393 2.45 13.13 6.44
C TYR A 393 3.48 13.70 5.44
N GLY A 394 4.07 12.84 4.62
CA GLY A 394 5.15 13.14 3.67
C GLY A 394 6.35 13.82 4.30
N SER A 395 6.71 14.97 3.72
CA SER A 395 7.74 15.86 4.25
C SER A 395 7.32 16.55 5.55
N LYS A 396 6.13 16.29 6.10
CA LYS A 396 5.52 16.95 7.27
C LYS A 396 5.43 18.47 7.13
N ILE A 397 5.66 19.00 5.92
CA ILE A 397 5.42 20.39 5.55
C ILE A 397 3.94 20.49 5.15
N TYR A 398 3.20 21.32 5.88
CA TYR A 398 1.77 21.54 5.68
C TYR A 398 1.55 22.93 5.09
N CYS A 399 0.81 23.01 3.98
CA CYS A 399 0.41 24.27 3.40
C CYS A 399 -0.89 24.74 4.06
N ASP A 400 -0.82 25.57 5.11
CA ASP A 400 -2.02 26.04 5.82
C ASP A 400 -3.01 26.80 4.91
N GLU A 401 -2.52 27.46 3.85
CA GLU A 401 -3.35 28.17 2.87
C GLU A 401 -4.16 27.22 1.98
N LEU A 402 -3.62 26.04 1.65
CA LEU A 402 -4.26 25.08 0.74
C LEU A 402 -4.85 23.86 1.44
N GLY A 403 -4.42 23.58 2.67
CA GLY A 403 -5.02 22.59 3.56
C GLY A 403 -4.49 21.16 3.43
N PHE A 404 -3.27 20.94 2.92
CA PHE A 404 -2.71 19.58 2.78
C PHE A 404 -1.19 19.52 2.99
N PHE A 405 -0.69 18.31 3.28
CA PHE A 405 0.73 18.00 3.41
C PHE A 405 1.41 17.80 2.06
N LEU A 406 2.69 18.18 1.98
CA LEU A 406 3.54 17.90 0.82
C LEU A 406 4.18 16.52 0.92
N ASN A 407 4.19 15.78 -0.20
CA ASN A 407 4.93 14.53 -0.29
C ASN A 407 6.44 14.74 -0.08
N ASN A 408 7.15 13.66 0.28
CA ASN A 408 8.62 13.61 0.22
C ASN A 408 9.08 12.55 -0.79
N GLN A 409 8.40 12.48 -1.93
CA GLN A 409 8.50 11.35 -2.82
C GLN A 409 9.84 11.26 -3.56
N MET A 410 10.55 12.39 -3.70
CA MET A 410 11.89 12.42 -4.31
C MET A 410 12.91 11.55 -3.57
N ASP A 411 12.64 11.20 -2.31
CA ASP A 411 13.47 10.26 -1.55
C ASP A 411 13.50 8.84 -2.14
N ASP A 412 12.44 8.41 -2.84
CA ASP A 412 12.40 7.07 -3.44
C ASP A 412 13.43 6.90 -4.56
N PHE A 413 13.98 7.99 -5.11
CA PHE A 413 15.10 7.87 -6.04
C PHE A 413 16.39 7.47 -5.32
N SER A 414 17.25 6.78 -6.06
CA SER A 414 18.64 6.60 -5.68
C SER A 414 19.37 7.95 -5.71
N ALA A 415 19.63 8.54 -4.54
CA ALA A 415 20.50 9.71 -4.42
C ALA A 415 21.95 9.39 -4.84
N LYS A 416 22.37 8.12 -4.70
CA LYS A 416 23.65 7.59 -5.15
C LYS A 416 23.51 6.08 -5.33
N ALA A 417 24.07 5.54 -6.43
CA ALA A 417 24.05 4.10 -6.67
C ALA A 417 24.67 3.35 -5.47
N GLY A 418 23.92 2.39 -4.91
CA GLY A 418 24.33 1.62 -3.73
C GLY A 418 24.10 2.31 -2.38
N ALA A 419 23.70 3.59 -2.34
CA ALA A 419 23.22 4.22 -1.11
C ALA A 419 21.73 3.89 -0.90
N PRO A 420 21.30 3.54 0.33
CA PRO A 420 19.88 3.34 0.61
C PRO A 420 19.11 4.65 0.62
N ASN A 421 17.84 4.61 0.25
CA ASN A 421 16.87 5.68 0.56
C ASN A 421 16.36 5.55 2.01
N LEU A 422 15.37 6.37 2.41
CA LEU A 422 14.74 6.31 3.74
C LEU A 422 14.30 4.89 4.11
N TYR A 423 13.94 4.04 3.13
CA TYR A 423 13.44 2.68 3.34
C TYR A 423 14.51 1.60 3.39
N GLY A 424 15.79 1.96 3.36
CA GLY A 424 16.88 0.96 3.29
C GLY A 424 17.04 0.33 1.90
N LEU A 425 16.23 0.73 0.90
CA LEU A 425 16.30 0.18 -0.44
C LEU A 425 17.50 0.76 -1.17
N THR A 426 18.44 -0.10 -1.55
CA THR A 426 19.60 0.28 -2.35
C THR A 426 19.17 0.50 -3.79
N GLY A 427 19.14 1.76 -4.21
CA GLY A 427 18.80 2.10 -5.57
C GLY A 427 19.94 1.80 -6.55
N SER A 428 19.59 1.30 -7.74
CA SER A 428 20.49 1.24 -8.88
C SER A 428 20.50 2.55 -9.68
N GLU A 429 21.41 2.64 -10.65
CA GLU A 429 21.37 3.69 -11.67
C GLU A 429 20.01 3.76 -12.39
N ALA A 430 19.30 2.63 -12.50
CA ALA A 430 17.98 2.57 -13.11
C ALA A 430 16.95 3.45 -12.38
N ASN A 431 17.11 3.65 -11.08
CA ASN A 431 16.27 4.51 -10.25
C ASN A 431 16.99 5.79 -9.80
N SER A 432 17.99 6.27 -10.56
CA SER A 432 18.61 7.59 -10.29
C SER A 432 17.65 8.75 -10.61
N ILE A 433 17.86 9.90 -9.95
CA ILE A 433 17.09 11.13 -10.17
C ILE A 433 17.34 11.65 -11.58
N ALA A 434 16.26 11.94 -12.30
CA ALA A 434 16.30 12.70 -13.55
C ALA A 434 15.06 13.61 -13.65
N PRO A 435 15.15 14.76 -14.35
CA PRO A 435 14.00 15.61 -14.65
C PRO A 435 12.80 14.83 -15.19
N GLU A 436 11.58 15.14 -14.73
CA GLU A 436 10.30 14.55 -15.17
C GLU A 436 10.14 13.03 -14.93
N LYS A 437 11.16 12.37 -14.39
CA LYS A 437 11.15 10.94 -14.08
C LYS A 437 10.28 10.64 -12.88
N ARG A 438 9.72 9.43 -12.84
CA ARG A 438 9.01 8.85 -11.69
C ARG A 438 9.95 7.93 -10.91
N MET A 439 9.84 8.00 -9.60
CA MET A 439 10.60 7.17 -8.69
C MET A 439 9.98 5.77 -8.55
N LEU A 440 10.84 4.75 -8.42
CA LEU A 440 10.44 3.36 -8.20
C LEU A 440 9.59 3.25 -6.93
N SER A 441 8.48 2.51 -7.01
CA SER A 441 7.58 2.28 -5.88
C SER A 441 7.46 0.78 -5.54
N SER A 442 6.99 0.48 -4.34
CA SER A 442 6.61 -0.87 -3.88
C SER A 442 5.09 -1.08 -3.81
N MET A 443 4.30 -0.05 -4.14
CA MET A 443 2.83 -0.13 -4.12
C MET A 443 2.30 -1.24 -5.02
N THR A 444 1.54 -2.18 -4.46
CA THR A 444 1.11 -3.42 -5.16
C THR A 444 -0.42 -3.57 -5.16
N PRO A 445 -1.19 -2.59 -5.67
CA PRO A 445 -2.63 -2.78 -5.85
C PRO A 445 -2.86 -3.97 -6.77
N THR A 446 -3.69 -4.92 -6.33
CA THR A 446 -3.79 -6.24 -6.96
C THR A 446 -5.24 -6.73 -7.02
N ILE A 447 -5.60 -7.26 -8.18
CA ILE A 447 -6.86 -7.95 -8.40
C ILE A 447 -6.56 -9.40 -8.76
N VAL A 448 -7.29 -10.32 -8.12
CA VAL A 448 -7.17 -11.76 -8.32
C VAL A 448 -8.47 -12.28 -8.90
N GLU A 449 -8.34 -13.08 -9.96
CA GLU A 449 -9.41 -13.85 -10.56
C GLU A 449 -9.20 -15.35 -10.30
N LYS A 450 -10.28 -16.09 -10.12
CA LYS A 450 -10.27 -17.56 -10.03
C LYS A 450 -11.28 -18.10 -11.03
N ASN A 451 -10.81 -18.96 -11.94
CA ASN A 451 -11.62 -19.49 -13.05
C ASN A 451 -12.28 -18.38 -13.91
N GLY A 452 -11.57 -17.27 -14.15
CA GLY A 452 -12.05 -16.15 -14.98
C GLY A 452 -13.08 -15.23 -14.33
N LYS A 453 -13.40 -15.45 -13.05
CA LYS A 453 -14.28 -14.57 -12.26
C LYS A 453 -13.47 -13.82 -11.22
N LEU A 454 -13.92 -12.61 -10.87
CA LEU A 454 -13.36 -11.85 -9.75
C LEU A 454 -13.36 -12.74 -8.49
N PHE A 455 -12.22 -12.79 -7.81
CA PHE A 455 -12.04 -13.58 -6.60
C PHE A 455 -11.65 -12.70 -5.43
N MET A 456 -10.66 -11.82 -5.60
CA MET A 456 -10.18 -10.94 -4.53
C MET A 456 -9.70 -9.60 -5.08
N VAL A 457 -9.91 -8.55 -4.31
CA VAL A 457 -9.28 -7.23 -4.48
C VAL A 457 -8.46 -6.98 -3.22
N VAL A 458 -7.17 -6.67 -3.38
CA VAL A 458 -6.26 -6.61 -2.23
C VAL A 458 -5.12 -5.63 -2.47
N GLY A 459 -4.77 -4.94 -1.40
CA GLY A 459 -3.57 -4.15 -1.29
C GLY A 459 -3.40 -3.66 0.13
N THR A 460 -2.31 -2.94 0.35
CA THR A 460 -1.93 -2.46 1.67
C THR A 460 -0.91 -1.35 1.52
N PRO A 461 -0.79 -0.47 2.52
CA PRO A 461 0.40 0.33 2.72
C PRO A 461 1.54 -0.47 3.36
N GLY A 462 2.67 0.18 3.61
CA GLY A 462 3.81 -0.43 4.28
C GLY A 462 5.07 -0.52 3.43
N GLY A 463 5.48 0.55 2.73
CA GLY A 463 6.77 0.61 2.02
C GLY A 463 7.13 -0.63 1.19
N SER A 464 8.34 -1.15 1.37
CA SER A 464 8.79 -2.45 0.85
C SER A 464 7.98 -3.62 1.36
N THR A 465 7.43 -3.63 2.58
CA THR A 465 6.59 -4.75 3.07
C THR A 465 5.26 -4.94 2.33
N ILE A 466 4.84 -4.00 1.47
CA ILE A 466 3.59 -4.08 0.71
C ILE A 466 3.51 -5.38 -0.10
N ILE A 467 4.57 -5.72 -0.83
CA ILE A 467 4.57 -6.85 -1.78
C ILE A 467 4.36 -8.17 -1.01
N THR A 468 5.10 -8.35 0.08
CA THR A 468 5.06 -9.57 0.91
C THR A 468 3.77 -9.69 1.70
N SER A 469 3.16 -8.56 2.09
CA SER A 469 1.87 -8.51 2.77
C SER A 469 0.71 -8.87 1.83
N VAL A 470 0.72 -8.36 0.59
CA VAL A 470 -0.24 -8.75 -0.46
C VAL A 470 -0.10 -10.24 -0.78
N LEU A 471 1.13 -10.71 -0.96
CA LEU A 471 1.44 -12.13 -1.19
C LEU A 471 0.85 -13.02 -0.10
N GLN A 472 1.20 -12.77 1.17
CA GLN A 472 0.73 -13.59 2.29
C GLN A 472 -0.78 -13.56 2.40
N THR A 473 -1.43 -12.42 2.20
CA THR A 473 -2.90 -12.32 2.22
C THR A 473 -3.55 -13.21 1.15
N ILE A 474 -3.03 -13.19 -0.08
CA ILE A 474 -3.53 -14.05 -1.16
C ILE A 474 -3.32 -15.53 -0.83
N LEU A 475 -2.14 -15.91 -0.31
CA LEU A 475 -1.84 -17.29 0.08
C LEU A 475 -2.70 -17.77 1.26
N ASN A 476 -2.96 -16.91 2.23
CA ASN A 476 -3.80 -17.19 3.40
C ASN A 476 -5.21 -17.62 2.99
N VAL A 477 -5.82 -16.91 2.06
CA VAL A 477 -7.13 -17.33 1.52
C VAL A 477 -6.99 -18.55 0.61
N TYR A 478 -6.07 -18.53 -0.34
CA TYR A 478 -6.05 -19.53 -1.43
C TYR A 478 -5.41 -20.88 -1.06
N GLU A 479 -4.27 -20.87 -0.37
CA GLU A 479 -3.55 -22.10 0.06
C GLU A 479 -4.06 -22.63 1.39
N PHE A 480 -4.48 -21.73 2.30
CA PHE A 480 -4.81 -22.09 3.68
C PHE A 480 -6.30 -21.97 4.03
N GLY A 481 -7.14 -21.57 3.06
CA GLY A 481 -8.60 -21.62 3.20
C GLY A 481 -9.17 -20.63 4.20
N MET A 482 -8.44 -19.56 4.52
CA MET A 482 -8.89 -18.54 5.47
C MET A 482 -10.00 -17.67 4.87
N THR A 483 -10.90 -17.18 5.74
CA THR A 483 -11.81 -16.07 5.42
C THR A 483 -11.03 -14.79 5.11
N MET A 484 -11.68 -13.76 4.54
CA MET A 484 -10.97 -12.51 4.25
C MET A 484 -10.43 -11.86 5.51
N GLN A 485 -11.23 -11.83 6.59
CA GLN A 485 -10.76 -11.24 7.85
C GLN A 485 -9.67 -12.06 8.53
N GLN A 486 -9.75 -13.40 8.50
CA GLN A 486 -8.67 -14.25 9.04
C GLN A 486 -7.35 -14.01 8.29
N ALA A 487 -7.39 -13.91 6.97
CA ALA A 487 -6.20 -13.67 6.16
C ALA A 487 -5.55 -12.32 6.43
N VAL A 488 -6.36 -11.29 6.69
CA VAL A 488 -5.91 -9.94 7.10
C VAL A 488 -5.37 -9.95 8.53
N ASP A 489 -6.01 -10.65 9.45
CA ASP A 489 -5.59 -10.69 10.84
C ASP A 489 -4.35 -11.56 11.08
N ALA A 490 -4.06 -12.50 10.17
CA ALA A 490 -2.96 -13.44 10.30
C ALA A 490 -1.61 -12.73 10.53
N PRO A 491 -0.75 -13.27 11.41
CA PRO A 491 0.62 -12.81 11.60
C PRO A 491 1.42 -12.82 10.30
N ARG A 492 2.11 -11.71 10.01
CA ARG A 492 2.94 -11.57 8.82
C ARG A 492 4.44 -11.58 9.14
N PHE A 493 5.22 -11.95 8.15
CA PHE A 493 6.68 -11.80 8.14
C PHE A 493 7.15 -11.16 6.84
N HIS A 494 8.42 -10.77 6.77
CA HIS A 494 8.95 -10.05 5.63
C HIS A 494 10.46 -10.25 5.49
N HIS A 495 10.93 -10.45 4.26
CA HIS A 495 12.33 -10.32 3.87
C HIS A 495 12.44 -9.45 2.61
N GLN A 496 13.36 -8.49 2.60
CA GLN A 496 13.59 -7.60 1.45
C GLN A 496 15.02 -7.67 0.95
N TRP A 497 15.63 -8.85 1.10
CA TRP A 497 17.04 -9.11 0.81
C TRP A 497 18.03 -8.40 1.75
N LEU A 498 17.94 -7.08 1.91
CA LEU A 498 18.75 -6.30 2.86
C LEU A 498 17.87 -5.34 3.69
N PRO A 499 18.03 -5.26 5.02
CA PRO A 499 18.94 -6.05 5.85
C PRO A 499 18.65 -7.56 5.78
N ASP A 500 19.69 -8.40 5.97
CA ASP A 500 19.58 -9.86 5.83
C ASP A 500 18.93 -10.50 7.07
N GLU A 501 17.67 -10.16 7.29
CA GLU A 501 16.87 -10.63 8.41
C GLU A 501 15.42 -10.84 8.00
N ILE A 502 14.75 -11.78 8.65
CA ILE A 502 13.30 -11.93 8.60
C ILE A 502 12.72 -11.00 9.66
N THR A 503 11.99 -9.98 9.23
CA THR A 503 11.16 -9.17 10.13
C THR A 503 9.86 -9.91 10.36
N VAL A 504 9.45 -10.03 11.62
CA VAL A 504 8.20 -10.69 12.01
C VAL A 504 7.38 -9.75 12.87
N GLU A 505 6.05 -9.84 12.78
CA GLU A 505 5.21 -9.08 13.69
C GLU A 505 5.45 -9.49 15.16
N PRO A 506 5.56 -8.52 16.07
CA PRO A 506 5.96 -8.78 17.45
C PRO A 506 4.94 -9.68 18.16
N ASN A 507 5.44 -10.62 18.97
CA ASN A 507 4.64 -11.54 19.79
C ASN A 507 3.62 -12.39 19.00
N SER A 508 3.79 -12.53 17.69
CA SER A 508 2.80 -13.17 16.82
C SER A 508 3.19 -14.59 16.36
N PHE A 509 4.42 -15.03 16.65
CA PHE A 509 4.94 -16.35 16.32
C PHE A 509 5.53 -17.06 17.55
N SER A 510 5.55 -18.40 17.55
CA SER A 510 6.05 -19.17 18.68
C SER A 510 7.57 -19.04 18.84
N LYS A 511 8.05 -19.00 20.10
CA LYS A 511 9.49 -18.97 20.40
C LYS A 511 10.23 -20.19 19.83
N GLU A 512 9.56 -21.34 19.76
CA GLU A 512 10.10 -22.55 19.17
C GLU A 512 10.34 -22.38 17.66
N LEU A 513 9.39 -21.82 16.93
CA LEU A 513 9.54 -21.53 15.50
C LEU A 513 10.70 -20.57 15.25
N MET A 514 10.80 -19.51 16.03
CA MET A 514 11.90 -18.55 15.94
C MET A 514 13.26 -19.20 16.24
N ALA A 515 13.33 -20.09 17.23
CA ALA A 515 14.54 -20.85 17.53
C ALA A 515 14.91 -21.80 16.39
N ASN A 516 13.93 -22.44 15.75
CA ASN A 516 14.15 -23.35 14.63
C ASN A 516 14.61 -22.60 13.36
N LEU A 517 14.10 -21.40 13.10
CA LEU A 517 14.61 -20.52 12.03
C LEU A 517 16.08 -20.16 12.29
N LYS A 518 16.43 -19.77 13.52
CA LYS A 518 17.82 -19.45 13.91
C LYS A 518 18.76 -20.64 13.74
N LYS A 519 18.31 -21.87 14.07
CA LYS A 519 19.08 -23.10 13.82
C LYS A 519 19.34 -23.38 12.34
N LYS A 520 18.51 -22.84 11.44
CA LYS A 520 18.67 -22.89 9.98
C LYS A 520 19.38 -21.66 9.42
N SER A 521 20.09 -20.89 10.26
CA SER A 521 20.86 -19.70 9.90
C SER A 521 20.04 -18.49 9.44
N TYR A 522 18.73 -18.44 9.71
CA TYR A 522 17.94 -17.22 9.50
C TYR A 522 18.09 -16.28 10.69
N PHE A 523 18.45 -15.03 10.42
CA PHE A 523 18.34 -13.95 11.39
C PHE A 523 16.89 -13.50 11.46
N VAL A 524 16.36 -13.36 12.68
CA VAL A 524 14.97 -12.94 12.91
C VAL A 524 14.98 -11.69 13.76
N ASN A 525 14.32 -10.64 13.28
CA ASN A 525 14.10 -9.41 14.02
C ASN A 525 12.68 -9.37 14.59
N GLU A 526 12.57 -9.64 15.89
CA GLU A 526 11.34 -9.54 16.68
C GLU A 526 11.23 -8.20 17.44
N LYS A 527 12.29 -7.38 17.41
CA LYS A 527 12.40 -6.16 18.21
C LYS A 527 11.71 -4.98 17.55
N ASN A 528 11.51 -5.07 16.24
CA ASN A 528 10.81 -4.02 15.51
C ASN A 528 9.31 -4.12 15.80
N LYS A 529 8.73 -3.06 16.37
CA LYS A 529 7.28 -2.99 16.62
C LYS A 529 6.50 -2.62 15.36
N GLU A 530 7.12 -2.74 14.20
CA GLU A 530 6.54 -2.37 12.92
C GLU A 530 5.32 -3.24 12.60
N ILE A 531 4.21 -2.56 12.35
CA ILE A 531 3.01 -3.13 11.74
C ILE A 531 3.35 -3.50 10.31
N ILE A 532 3.36 -4.78 9.95
CA ILE A 532 3.64 -5.22 8.58
C ILE A 532 2.35 -5.10 7.77
N GLY A 533 2.18 -3.96 7.12
CA GLY A 533 0.98 -3.63 6.34
C GLY A 533 -0.29 -3.39 7.17
N GLN A 534 -1.27 -2.74 6.52
CA GLN A 534 -2.63 -2.51 7.01
C GLN A 534 -3.58 -2.85 5.85
N VAL A 535 -3.82 -4.14 5.64
CA VAL A 535 -4.50 -4.65 4.44
C VAL A 535 -5.96 -4.23 4.39
N ASP A 536 -6.37 -3.70 3.24
CA ASP A 536 -7.77 -3.45 2.88
C ASP A 536 -8.13 -4.34 1.70
N ALA A 537 -9.00 -5.32 1.93
CA ALA A 537 -9.29 -6.36 0.94
C ALA A 537 -10.78 -6.72 0.86
N VAL A 538 -11.20 -7.16 -0.33
CA VAL A 538 -12.53 -7.71 -0.59
C VAL A 538 -12.40 -9.10 -1.20
N LEU A 539 -13.08 -10.09 -0.63
CA LEU A 539 -13.20 -11.46 -1.14
C LEU A 539 -14.59 -11.68 -1.70
N VAL A 540 -14.67 -12.25 -2.91
CA VAL A 540 -15.93 -12.75 -3.46
C VAL A 540 -16.12 -14.18 -2.97
N LEU A 541 -17.13 -14.39 -2.13
CA LEU A 541 -17.48 -15.68 -1.55
C LEU A 541 -18.09 -16.63 -2.59
N PRO A 542 -18.09 -17.95 -2.36
CA PRO A 542 -18.66 -18.92 -3.30
C PRO A 542 -20.14 -18.68 -3.66
N ASN A 543 -20.89 -18.04 -2.76
CA ASN A 543 -22.30 -17.67 -2.97
C ASN A 543 -22.49 -16.32 -3.69
N GLY A 544 -21.41 -15.65 -4.11
CA GLY A 544 -21.41 -14.36 -4.79
C GLY A 544 -21.46 -13.14 -3.86
N GLN A 545 -21.57 -13.33 -2.54
CA GLN A 545 -21.48 -12.23 -1.58
C GLN A 545 -20.04 -11.69 -1.46
N LEU A 546 -19.91 -10.49 -0.93
CA LEU A 546 -18.63 -9.81 -0.73
C LEU A 546 -18.29 -9.82 0.75
N GLU A 547 -17.13 -10.34 1.12
CA GLU A 547 -16.56 -10.22 2.46
C GLU A 547 -15.45 -9.16 2.46
N GLY A 548 -15.58 -8.14 3.31
CA GLY A 548 -14.55 -7.12 3.50
C GLY A 548 -13.61 -7.50 4.64
N GLY A 549 -12.31 -7.56 4.37
CA GLY A 549 -11.27 -7.69 5.39
C GLY A 549 -10.59 -6.35 5.63
N ALA A 550 -10.81 -5.77 6.82
CA ALA A 550 -10.22 -4.51 7.23
C ALA A 550 -9.21 -4.75 8.35
N ASP A 551 -7.98 -4.25 8.21
CA ASP A 551 -6.90 -4.55 9.16
C ASP A 551 -7.10 -3.85 10.52
N LYS A 552 -7.19 -4.65 11.57
CA LYS A 552 -7.34 -4.17 12.96
C LYS A 552 -6.13 -3.40 13.50
N ARG A 553 -5.00 -3.40 12.77
CA ARG A 553 -3.79 -2.67 13.13
C ARG A 553 -3.88 -1.17 12.79
N GLY A 554 -4.98 -0.73 12.16
CA GLY A 554 -5.30 0.68 11.90
C GLY A 554 -6.75 1.01 12.19
N ASP A 555 -7.21 2.17 11.71
CA ASP A 555 -8.62 2.60 11.76
C ASP A 555 -9.44 2.04 10.57
N ASN A 556 -8.92 1.02 9.90
CA ASN A 556 -9.46 0.48 8.67
C ASN A 556 -10.91 -0.01 8.86
N LYS A 557 -11.74 0.21 7.85
CA LYS A 557 -13.16 -0.13 7.91
C LYS A 557 -13.70 -0.61 6.57
N ALA A 558 -14.36 -1.76 6.61
CA ALA A 558 -15.22 -2.25 5.55
C ALA A 558 -16.64 -1.69 5.71
N VAL A 559 -17.20 -1.15 4.62
CA VAL A 559 -18.59 -0.69 4.52
C VAL A 559 -19.17 -1.23 3.22
N GLY A 560 -20.41 -1.73 3.25
CA GLY A 560 -21.08 -2.25 2.07
C GLY A 560 -22.60 -2.29 2.25
N PHE A 561 -23.32 -2.72 1.21
CA PHE A 561 -24.77 -2.90 1.23
C PHE A 561 -25.27 -4.03 0.34
#